data_AF-A0A3C0WA47-F1
#
_entry.id   AF-A0A3C0WA47-F1
#
_cell.length_a   1.000
_cell.length_b   1.000
_cell.length_c   1.000
_cell.angle_alpha   90.00
_cell.angle_beta   90.00
_cell.angle_gamma   90.00
#
_symmetry.space_group_name_H-M   'P 1'
#
loop_
_entity.id
_entity.type
_entity.pdbx_description
1 polymer ?
#
loop_
_entity_poly.entity_id
_entity_poly.type
_entity_poly.pdbx_seq_one_letter_code
_entity_poly.pdbx_strand_id
1 'polypeptide(L)'
;MKNGEIKEKVRRAYTHAAPDVLETVLSDCREEQKGNVTAMTTTKKNSTWGKRLVGLAACLCLLAGGVWGVQDYRTNHRVDAVVSLDVNPSVEIQVNRKDRVMKVIPLNEDGKTIVGEMDFSGSDLDVAVNALIGSMLQNGYLSELANSILISVDNENSARGAALQQHLTAEVNRLLQTENFTGAVLSQTVTPNEELKKQAEQYGITKGKAQLIAEVMAGNPLYTFDDLAPLTINELNLLLKVDAAAASQVEVMGTASDKAYIGEAKAKEIVLQKAGVTAESITEYEIELEAEKGMMIYDVEFTSSGYEYDCELDAKTGAVVKYEKERDEDRADHSTEGIKAAIGAEKAKSIALAHAGLSAGEITEFAIELDHEDGRALYEVEFKGGGFEYDYEIDAMTGKIQKQEKEAED
;
A
#
# COMPACT_ATOMS: atom_id res chain seq x y z
N MET A 1 -108.71 58.34 -56.42
CA MET A 1 -107.23 58.20 -56.36
C MET A 1 -106.66 58.47 -57.75
N LYS A 2 -105.72 59.41 -57.88
CA LYS A 2 -105.18 59.83 -59.18
C LYS A 2 -104.20 58.76 -59.69
N ASN A 3 -104.20 58.51 -61.00
CA ASN A 3 -103.42 57.46 -61.69
C ASN A 3 -101.89 57.49 -61.40
N GLY A 4 -101.36 58.59 -60.86
CA GLY A 4 -99.95 58.72 -60.46
C GLY A 4 -99.60 57.97 -59.15
N GLU A 5 -100.51 57.91 -58.17
CA GLU A 5 -100.24 57.27 -56.87
C GLU A 5 -100.21 55.74 -56.97
N ILE A 6 -100.97 55.17 -57.90
CA ILE A 6 -100.99 53.72 -58.17
C ILE A 6 -99.67 53.28 -58.84
N LYS A 7 -99.16 54.08 -59.79
CA LYS A 7 -97.86 53.81 -60.43
C LYS A 7 -96.70 53.86 -59.44
N GLU A 8 -96.71 54.80 -58.51
CA GLU A 8 -95.71 54.89 -57.43
C GLU A 8 -95.75 53.66 -56.52
N LYS A 9 -96.95 53.23 -56.08
CA LYS A 9 -97.09 52.03 -55.23
C LYS A 9 -96.70 50.74 -55.94
N VAL A 10 -97.06 50.58 -57.21
CA VAL A 10 -96.66 49.41 -58.03
C VAL A 10 -95.15 49.41 -58.27
N ARG A 11 -94.55 50.56 -58.59
CA ARG A 11 -93.10 50.70 -58.75
C ARG A 11 -92.37 50.33 -57.45
N ARG A 12 -92.84 50.84 -56.31
CA ARG A 12 -92.23 50.57 -54.99
C ARG A 12 -92.35 49.09 -54.60
N ALA A 13 -93.47 48.43 -54.90
CA ALA A 13 -93.64 46.99 -54.68
C ALA A 13 -92.73 46.15 -55.60
N TYR A 14 -92.53 46.57 -56.86
CA TYR A 14 -91.66 45.88 -57.82
C TYR A 14 -90.18 46.02 -57.46
N THR A 15 -89.72 47.20 -57.05
CA THR A 15 -88.35 47.43 -56.59
C THR A 15 -88.00 46.70 -55.30
N HIS A 16 -89.00 46.32 -54.50
CA HIS A 16 -88.76 45.57 -53.26
C HIS A 16 -88.72 44.05 -53.48
N ALA A 17 -89.42 43.54 -54.49
CA ALA A 17 -89.48 42.11 -54.82
C ALA A 17 -88.29 41.62 -55.66
N ALA A 18 -87.65 42.51 -56.43
CA ALA A 18 -86.43 42.24 -57.20
C ALA A 18 -85.51 43.47 -57.16
N PRO A 19 -84.67 43.62 -56.12
CA PRO A 19 -83.73 44.73 -56.05
C PRO A 19 -82.73 44.63 -57.20
N ASP A 20 -82.50 45.75 -57.89
CA ASP A 20 -81.47 45.87 -58.92
C ASP A 20 -80.11 45.95 -58.23
N VAL A 21 -79.52 44.77 -58.02
CA VAL A 21 -78.21 44.59 -57.38
C VAL A 21 -77.08 44.52 -58.41
N LEU A 22 -77.32 44.87 -59.68
CA LEU A 22 -76.32 44.79 -60.74
C LEU A 22 -75.09 45.65 -60.43
N GLU A 23 -75.29 46.88 -59.96
CA GLU A 23 -74.21 47.79 -59.54
C GLU A 23 -73.48 47.27 -58.30
N THR A 24 -74.19 46.68 -57.33
CA THR A 24 -73.59 46.08 -56.12
C THR A 24 -72.78 44.82 -56.45
N VAL A 25 -73.27 43.98 -57.36
CA VAL A 25 -72.53 42.80 -57.85
C VAL A 25 -71.34 43.24 -58.71
N LEU A 26 -71.47 44.29 -59.52
CA LEU A 26 -70.36 44.87 -60.28
C LEU A 26 -69.31 45.53 -59.38
N SER A 27 -69.69 46.13 -58.25
CA SER A 27 -68.74 46.66 -57.26
C SER A 27 -68.03 45.53 -56.50
N ASP A 28 -68.75 44.49 -56.10
CA ASP A 28 -68.19 43.31 -55.43
C ASP A 28 -67.29 42.47 -56.37
N CYS A 29 -67.50 42.55 -57.69
CA CYS A 29 -66.64 41.91 -58.70
C CYS A 29 -65.50 42.82 -59.22
N ARG A 30 -65.49 44.12 -58.92
CA ARG A 30 -64.41 45.06 -59.31
C ARG A 30 -63.39 45.30 -58.21
N GLU A 31 -63.70 44.94 -56.97
CA GLU A 31 -62.63 44.51 -56.06
C GLU A 31 -62.09 43.20 -56.61
N GLU A 32 -61.09 43.33 -57.49
CA GLU A 32 -59.99 42.39 -57.53
C GLU A 32 -59.48 42.26 -56.08
N GLN A 33 -60.11 41.38 -55.28
CA GLN A 33 -59.32 40.44 -54.54
C GLN A 33 -58.38 39.85 -55.57
N LYS A 34 -57.17 40.42 -55.66
CA LYS A 34 -55.96 39.67 -55.82
C LYS A 34 -56.01 38.63 -54.71
N GLY A 35 -56.83 37.59 -54.91
CA GLY A 35 -56.54 36.28 -54.39
C GLY A 35 -55.10 36.12 -54.79
N ASN A 36 -54.22 36.11 -53.79
CA ASN A 36 -52.86 35.69 -54.01
C ASN A 36 -53.02 34.32 -54.66
N VAL A 37 -52.92 34.27 -55.98
CA VAL A 37 -52.61 33.05 -56.70
C VAL A 37 -51.16 32.81 -56.29
N THR A 38 -51.00 32.33 -55.06
CA THR A 38 -49.96 31.37 -54.79
C THR A 38 -50.34 30.23 -55.70
N ALA A 39 -49.75 30.22 -56.90
CA ALA A 39 -49.77 29.04 -57.73
C ALA A 39 -49.42 27.91 -56.77
N MET A 40 -50.40 27.04 -56.51
CA MET A 40 -50.19 25.85 -55.71
C MET A 40 -49.38 24.92 -56.61
N THR A 41 -48.13 25.29 -56.86
CA THR A 41 -47.10 24.31 -57.09
C THR A 41 -47.08 23.53 -55.79
N THR A 42 -47.77 22.39 -55.78
CA THR A 42 -47.42 21.33 -54.85
C THR A 42 -46.01 20.91 -55.25
N THR A 43 -45.01 21.73 -54.90
CA THR A 43 -43.69 21.20 -54.65
C THR A 43 -43.90 20.30 -53.46
N LYS A 44 -44.19 19.03 -53.76
CA LYS A 44 -44.03 17.93 -52.83
C LYS A 44 -42.55 17.99 -52.48
N LYS A 45 -42.21 18.78 -51.45
CA LYS A 45 -40.86 18.89 -50.92
C LYS A 45 -40.64 17.54 -50.26
N ASN A 46 -40.29 16.56 -51.08
CA ASN A 46 -39.69 15.31 -50.64
C ASN A 46 -38.38 15.74 -50.00
N SER A 47 -38.43 16.17 -48.76
CA SER A 47 -37.26 16.41 -47.92
C SER A 47 -36.71 15.04 -47.57
N THR A 48 -36.14 14.38 -48.59
CA THR A 48 -35.28 13.21 -48.42
C THR A 48 -34.12 13.59 -47.52
N TRP A 49 -33.71 14.87 -47.49
CA TRP A 49 -32.66 15.35 -46.61
C TRP A 49 -33.08 15.41 -45.13
N GLY A 50 -34.31 15.84 -44.81
CA GLY A 50 -34.83 15.77 -43.43
C GLY A 50 -34.99 14.33 -42.93
N LYS A 51 -35.47 13.42 -43.79
CA LYS A 51 -35.57 11.99 -43.46
C LYS A 51 -34.19 11.31 -43.35
N ARG A 52 -33.21 11.73 -44.15
CA ARG A 52 -31.80 11.30 -44.06
C ARG A 52 -31.10 11.86 -42.82
N LEU A 53 -31.41 13.09 -42.39
CA LEU A 53 -30.88 13.70 -41.17
C LEU A 53 -31.42 13.02 -39.90
N VAL A 54 -32.70 12.63 -39.88
CA VAL A 54 -33.27 11.83 -38.78
C VAL A 54 -32.61 10.44 -38.69
N GLY A 55 -32.35 9.80 -39.83
CA GLY A 55 -31.60 8.54 -39.87
C GLY A 55 -30.17 8.68 -39.35
N LEU A 56 -29.47 9.75 -39.74
CA LEU A 56 -28.12 10.07 -39.25
C LEU A 56 -28.09 10.37 -37.75
N ALA A 57 -29.07 11.13 -37.24
CA ALA A 57 -29.20 11.42 -35.82
C ALA A 57 -29.50 10.16 -34.99
N ALA A 58 -30.39 9.28 -35.47
CA ALA A 58 -30.67 8.01 -34.81
C ALA A 58 -29.43 7.09 -34.78
N CYS A 59 -28.67 7.03 -35.87
CA CYS A 59 -27.39 6.30 -35.91
C CYS A 59 -26.36 6.91 -34.94
N LEU A 60 -26.25 8.24 -34.86
CA LEU A 60 -25.38 8.91 -33.89
C LEU A 60 -25.81 8.67 -32.45
N CYS A 61 -27.11 8.64 -32.15
CA CYS A 61 -27.62 8.32 -30.81
C CYS A 61 -27.40 6.84 -30.46
N LEU A 62 -27.52 5.91 -31.42
CA LEU A 62 -27.22 4.49 -31.20
C LEU A 62 -25.71 4.24 -31.08
N LEU A 63 -24.88 4.96 -31.84
CA LEU A 63 -23.43 4.91 -31.69
C LEU A 63 -22.98 5.56 -30.38
N ALA A 64 -23.53 6.71 -30.01
CA ALA A 64 -23.23 7.37 -28.74
C ALA A 64 -23.74 6.55 -27.55
N GLY A 65 -24.95 6.01 -27.60
CA GLY A 65 -25.51 5.13 -26.57
C GLY A 65 -24.81 3.77 -26.51
N GLY A 66 -24.37 3.24 -27.65
CA GLY A 66 -23.56 2.03 -27.73
C GLY A 66 -22.14 2.23 -27.19
N VAL A 67 -21.49 3.34 -27.54
CA VAL A 67 -20.20 3.75 -26.97
C VAL A 67 -20.34 4.02 -25.48
N TRP A 68 -21.38 4.72 -25.04
CA TRP A 68 -21.65 5.01 -23.64
C TRP A 68 -21.99 3.74 -22.85
N GLY A 69 -22.78 2.83 -23.43
CA GLY A 69 -23.08 1.52 -22.84
C GLY A 69 -21.86 0.61 -22.75
N VAL A 70 -21.00 0.59 -23.78
CA VAL A 70 -19.72 -0.15 -23.73
C VAL A 70 -18.76 0.47 -22.73
N GLN A 71 -18.69 1.80 -22.66
CA GLN A 71 -17.88 2.52 -21.68
C GLN A 71 -18.37 2.26 -20.25
N ASP A 72 -19.67 2.41 -19.98
CA ASP A 72 -20.26 2.16 -18.67
C ASP A 72 -20.12 0.69 -18.26
N TYR A 73 -20.35 -0.25 -19.20
CA TYR A 73 -20.11 -1.67 -18.96
C TYR A 73 -18.65 -1.96 -18.60
N ARG A 74 -17.69 -1.42 -19.37
CA ARG A 74 -16.25 -1.53 -19.06
C ARG A 74 -15.87 -0.90 -17.72
N THR A 75 -16.53 0.20 -17.34
CA THR A 75 -16.24 0.92 -16.09
C THR A 75 -16.80 0.17 -14.88
N ASN A 76 -17.94 -0.50 -15.02
CA ASN A 76 -18.63 -1.15 -13.91
C ASN A 76 -18.31 -2.66 -13.77
N HIS A 77 -17.92 -3.36 -14.85
CA HIS A 77 -17.82 -4.83 -14.88
C HIS A 77 -16.45 -5.39 -15.30
N ARG A 78 -15.43 -4.53 -15.49
CA ARG A 78 -14.05 -4.98 -15.72
C ARG A 78 -13.24 -4.74 -14.45
N VAL A 79 -12.40 -5.72 -14.09
CA VAL A 79 -11.36 -5.55 -13.07
C VAL A 79 -10.39 -4.48 -13.56
N ASP A 80 -10.24 -3.43 -12.76
CA ASP A 80 -9.32 -2.32 -13.03
C ASP A 80 -8.06 -2.43 -12.15
N ALA A 81 -8.23 -2.85 -10.89
CA ALA A 81 -7.13 -3.08 -9.97
C ALA A 81 -7.35 -4.37 -9.17
N VAL A 82 -6.24 -4.96 -8.75
CA VAL A 82 -6.21 -6.10 -7.83
C VAL A 82 -5.42 -5.67 -6.59
N VAL A 83 -6.07 -5.69 -5.43
CA VAL A 83 -5.45 -5.33 -4.15
C VAL A 83 -5.25 -6.61 -3.35
N SER A 84 -4.03 -6.89 -2.92
CA SER A 84 -3.73 -7.99 -2.01
C SER A 84 -3.48 -7.44 -0.61
N LEU A 85 -4.10 -8.06 0.40
CA LEU A 85 -3.82 -7.81 1.82
C LEU A 85 -3.16 -9.06 2.39
N ASP A 86 -1.93 -8.91 2.84
CA ASP A 86 -1.09 -9.98 3.35
C ASP A 86 -0.69 -9.69 4.80
N VAL A 87 -0.88 -10.68 5.69
CA VAL A 87 -0.37 -10.69 7.06
C VAL A 87 0.16 -12.10 7.33
N ASN A 88 -0.80 -13.03 7.38
CA ASN A 88 -0.80 -14.49 7.44
C ASN A 88 -2.21 -14.92 7.91
N PRO A 89 -3.26 -14.22 7.44
CA PRO A 89 -4.02 -14.56 6.23
C PRO A 89 -3.62 -13.75 4.99
N SER A 90 -3.96 -14.28 3.81
CA SER A 90 -3.78 -13.62 2.51
C SER A 90 -5.08 -13.57 1.72
N VAL A 91 -5.49 -12.37 1.29
CA VAL A 91 -6.74 -12.15 0.53
C VAL A 91 -6.51 -11.21 -0.65
N GLU A 92 -7.11 -11.54 -1.79
CA GLU A 92 -7.11 -10.72 -3.01
C GLU A 92 -8.48 -10.07 -3.21
N ILE A 93 -8.51 -8.77 -3.47
CA ILE A 93 -9.70 -7.96 -3.70
C ILE A 93 -9.62 -7.41 -5.12
N GLN A 94 -10.55 -7.84 -5.97
CA GLN A 94 -10.67 -7.33 -7.34
C GLN A 94 -11.66 -6.17 -7.36
N VAL A 95 -11.24 -5.01 -7.86
CA VAL A 95 -12.08 -3.81 -7.91
C VAL A 95 -12.24 -3.29 -9.33
N ASN A 96 -13.37 -2.64 -9.60
CA ASN A 96 -13.59 -1.91 -10.85
C ASN A 96 -13.06 -0.45 -10.76
N ARG A 97 -13.23 0.32 -11.83
CA ARG A 97 -12.77 1.73 -11.92
C ARG A 97 -13.38 2.70 -10.91
N LYS A 98 -14.47 2.32 -10.24
CA LYS A 98 -15.15 3.12 -9.21
C LYS A 98 -14.82 2.62 -7.79
N ASP A 99 -13.74 1.85 -7.66
CA ASP A 99 -13.31 1.19 -6.42
C ASP A 99 -14.43 0.36 -5.77
N ARG A 100 -15.30 -0.20 -6.61
CA ARG A 100 -16.31 -1.17 -6.15
C ARG A 100 -15.74 -2.56 -6.21
N VAL A 101 -15.88 -3.27 -5.11
CA VAL A 101 -15.43 -4.66 -4.99
C VAL A 101 -16.26 -5.53 -5.93
N MET A 102 -15.57 -6.25 -6.81
CA MET A 102 -16.17 -7.25 -7.67
C MET A 102 -16.17 -8.60 -6.97
N LYS A 103 -15.02 -8.95 -6.38
CA LYS A 103 -14.79 -10.24 -5.74
C LYS A 103 -13.69 -10.14 -4.70
N VAL A 104 -13.84 -10.87 -3.59
CA VAL A 104 -12.77 -11.16 -2.64
C VAL A 104 -12.42 -12.64 -2.75
N ILE A 105 -11.13 -12.95 -2.87
CA ILE A 105 -10.60 -14.29 -3.07
C ILE A 105 -9.65 -14.59 -1.90
N PRO A 106 -10.00 -15.50 -0.99
CA PRO A 106 -9.05 -15.97 0.00
C PRO A 106 -7.98 -16.85 -0.66
N LEU A 107 -6.72 -16.58 -0.35
CA LEU A 107 -5.58 -17.28 -0.95
C LEU A 107 -5.01 -18.39 -0.08
N ASN A 108 -5.31 -18.38 1.23
CA ASN A 108 -5.00 -19.44 2.18
C ASN A 108 -6.18 -19.77 3.10
N GLU A 109 -6.05 -20.78 3.96
CA GLU A 109 -7.12 -21.21 4.89
C GLU A 109 -7.46 -20.12 5.91
N ASP A 110 -6.47 -19.38 6.40
CA ASP A 110 -6.68 -18.25 7.31
C ASP A 110 -7.45 -17.11 6.61
N GLY A 111 -7.18 -16.89 5.32
CA GLY A 111 -7.92 -15.99 4.45
C GLY A 111 -9.40 -16.35 4.36
N LYS A 112 -9.74 -17.64 4.29
CA LYS A 112 -11.14 -18.10 4.32
C LYS A 112 -11.77 -17.81 5.67
N THR A 113 -11.02 -17.94 6.75
CA THR A 113 -11.51 -17.66 8.12
C THR A 113 -11.88 -16.19 8.28
N ILE A 114 -11.02 -15.27 7.82
CA ILE A 114 -11.31 -13.83 7.97
C ILE A 114 -12.38 -13.31 7.01
N VAL A 115 -12.54 -13.93 5.83
CA VAL A 115 -13.63 -13.61 4.88
C VAL A 115 -14.95 -14.20 5.37
N GLY A 116 -14.92 -15.43 5.90
CA GLY A 116 -16.09 -16.12 6.44
C GLY A 116 -17.23 -16.22 5.42
N GLU A 117 -18.43 -15.85 5.85
CA GLU A 117 -19.64 -15.80 5.00
C GLU A 117 -19.94 -14.40 4.44
N MET A 118 -19.00 -13.45 4.55
CA MET A 118 -19.21 -12.08 4.09
C MET A 118 -19.22 -12.00 2.57
N ASP A 119 -20.26 -11.35 2.02
CA ASP A 119 -20.32 -10.97 0.61
C ASP A 119 -19.99 -9.49 0.44
N PHE A 120 -18.87 -9.22 -0.22
CA PHE A 120 -18.37 -7.88 -0.51
C PHE A 120 -18.73 -7.42 -1.93
N SER A 121 -19.40 -8.24 -2.75
CA SER A 121 -19.71 -7.87 -4.12
C SER A 121 -20.57 -6.60 -4.18
N GLY A 122 -20.03 -5.57 -4.83
CA GLY A 122 -20.64 -4.25 -5.00
C GLY A 122 -20.39 -3.26 -3.85
N SER A 123 -19.68 -3.64 -2.78
CA SER A 123 -19.33 -2.71 -1.70
C SER A 123 -18.23 -1.73 -2.15
N ASP A 124 -18.11 -0.60 -1.44
CA ASP A 124 -16.92 0.25 -1.51
C ASP A 124 -15.68 -0.54 -1.03
N LEU A 125 -14.53 -0.32 -1.67
CA LEU A 125 -13.27 -0.96 -1.31
C LEU A 125 -12.89 -0.68 0.15
N ASP A 126 -13.01 0.57 0.60
CA ASP A 126 -12.66 0.96 1.98
C ASP A 126 -13.50 0.18 3.01
N VAL A 127 -14.79 -0.03 2.72
CA VAL A 127 -15.67 -0.81 3.61
C VAL A 127 -15.21 -2.26 3.69
N ALA A 128 -14.80 -2.85 2.57
CA ALA A 128 -14.29 -4.22 2.55
C ALA A 128 -12.95 -4.34 3.28
N VAL A 129 -12.02 -3.43 3.04
CA VAL A 129 -10.70 -3.39 3.70
C VAL A 129 -10.88 -3.22 5.21
N ASN A 130 -11.72 -2.29 5.65
CA ASN A 130 -11.98 -2.03 7.07
C ASN A 130 -12.61 -3.26 7.76
N ALA A 131 -13.54 -3.94 7.08
CA ALA A 131 -14.15 -5.17 7.59
C ALA A 131 -13.14 -6.33 7.70
N LEU A 132 -12.27 -6.50 6.69
CA LEU A 132 -11.24 -7.54 6.69
C LEU A 132 -10.18 -7.30 7.78
N ILE A 133 -9.72 -6.06 7.96
CA ILE A 133 -8.80 -5.70 9.05
C ILE A 133 -9.45 -5.92 10.42
N GLY A 134 -10.71 -5.50 10.58
CA GLY A 134 -11.47 -5.76 11.81
C GLY A 134 -11.58 -7.26 12.11
N SER A 135 -11.81 -8.08 11.08
CA SER A 135 -11.82 -9.53 11.19
C SER A 135 -10.44 -10.10 11.55
N MET A 136 -9.35 -9.58 10.98
CA MET A 136 -7.98 -9.97 11.32
C MET A 136 -7.65 -9.68 12.78
N LEU A 137 -8.01 -8.50 13.29
CA LEU A 137 -7.86 -8.12 14.70
C LEU A 137 -8.69 -9.03 15.61
N GLN A 138 -9.95 -9.30 15.25
CA GLN A 138 -10.85 -10.13 16.04
C GLN A 138 -10.37 -11.59 16.14
N ASN A 139 -9.79 -12.12 15.06
CA ASN A 139 -9.25 -13.49 15.03
C ASN A 139 -7.81 -13.58 15.55
N GLY A 140 -7.20 -12.46 15.97
CA GLY A 140 -5.87 -12.43 16.57
C GLY A 140 -4.70 -12.51 15.59
N TYR A 141 -4.96 -12.38 14.28
CA TYR A 141 -3.91 -12.32 13.26
C TYR A 141 -3.14 -11.00 13.30
N LEU A 142 -3.80 -9.93 13.73
CA LEU A 142 -3.17 -8.67 14.09
C LEU A 142 -3.32 -8.47 15.61
N SER A 143 -2.21 -8.32 16.30
CA SER A 143 -2.14 -8.20 17.76
C SER A 143 -0.90 -7.42 18.18
N GLU A 144 -0.75 -7.13 19.48
CA GLU A 144 0.49 -6.52 19.99
C GLU A 144 1.75 -7.35 19.70
N LEU A 145 1.63 -8.66 19.48
CA LEU A 145 2.76 -9.55 19.21
C LEU A 145 3.14 -9.60 17.72
N ALA A 146 2.18 -9.32 16.83
CA ALA A 146 2.37 -9.32 15.38
C ALA A 146 1.40 -8.30 14.78
N ASN A 147 1.93 -7.16 14.32
CA ASN A 147 1.14 -5.96 14.04
C ASN A 147 1.33 -5.42 12.62
N SER A 148 2.00 -6.17 11.74
CA SER A 148 2.36 -5.71 10.40
C SER A 148 1.39 -6.23 9.34
N ILE A 149 1.01 -5.36 8.39
CA ILE A 149 0.20 -5.69 7.22
C ILE A 149 0.87 -5.19 5.94
N LEU A 150 0.86 -6.02 4.90
CA LEU A 150 1.32 -5.66 3.57
C LEU A 150 0.13 -5.42 2.65
N ILE A 151 0.12 -4.25 2.01
CA ILE A 151 -0.87 -3.84 1.01
C ILE A 151 -0.18 -3.78 -0.35
N SER A 152 -0.57 -4.65 -1.27
CA SER A 152 -0.02 -4.68 -2.62
C SER A 152 -1.08 -4.34 -3.66
N VAL A 153 -0.81 -3.34 -4.50
CA VAL A 153 -1.74 -2.92 -5.56
C VAL A 153 -1.17 -3.24 -6.95
N ASP A 154 -1.85 -4.12 -7.69
CA ASP A 154 -1.57 -4.46 -9.09
C ASP A 154 -2.58 -3.71 -9.99
N ASN A 155 -2.07 -2.83 -10.86
CA ASN A 155 -2.88 -2.05 -11.81
C ASN A 155 -2.10 -1.81 -13.12
N GLU A 156 -2.76 -1.96 -14.26
CA GLU A 156 -2.17 -1.67 -15.58
C GLU A 156 -1.70 -0.20 -15.71
N ASN A 157 -2.34 0.73 -14.99
CA ASN A 157 -1.99 2.13 -14.91
C ASN A 157 -1.26 2.42 -13.59
N SER A 158 0.07 2.56 -13.67
CA SER A 158 0.94 2.85 -12.52
C SER A 158 0.51 4.08 -11.71
N ALA A 159 0.11 5.19 -12.36
CA ALA A 159 -0.33 6.39 -11.64
C ALA A 159 -1.62 6.16 -10.85
N ARG A 160 -2.53 5.33 -11.38
CA ARG A 160 -3.74 4.94 -10.66
C ARG A 160 -3.43 3.97 -9.52
N GLY A 161 -2.54 3.01 -9.76
CA GLY A 161 -2.05 2.07 -8.76
C GLY A 161 -1.44 2.77 -7.55
N ALA A 162 -0.51 3.72 -7.79
CA ALA A 162 0.12 4.52 -6.75
C ALA A 162 -0.91 5.35 -5.96
N ALA A 163 -1.83 6.05 -6.64
CA ALA A 163 -2.88 6.82 -5.96
C ALA A 163 -3.80 5.94 -5.10
N LEU A 164 -4.11 4.72 -5.55
CA LEU A 164 -4.92 3.77 -4.79
C LEU A 164 -4.14 3.20 -3.60
N GLN A 165 -2.87 2.85 -3.79
CA GLN A 165 -1.98 2.39 -2.72
C GLN A 165 -1.86 3.46 -1.62
N GLN A 166 -1.57 4.72 -1.97
CA GLN A 166 -1.47 5.80 -0.99
C GLN A 166 -2.77 6.01 -0.22
N HIS A 167 -3.92 5.98 -0.90
CA HIS A 167 -5.23 6.09 -0.27
C HIS A 167 -5.49 4.98 0.75
N LEU A 168 -5.27 3.73 0.35
CA LEU A 168 -5.46 2.57 1.22
C LEU A 168 -4.49 2.59 2.40
N THR A 169 -3.24 2.94 2.15
CA THR A 169 -2.21 3.02 3.20
C THR A 169 -2.61 4.03 4.28
N ALA A 170 -3.07 5.23 3.88
CA ALA A 170 -3.54 6.23 4.82
C ALA A 170 -4.76 5.75 5.63
N GLU A 171 -5.72 5.09 4.98
CA GLU A 171 -6.92 4.58 5.66
C GLU A 171 -6.60 3.44 6.63
N VAL A 172 -5.78 2.47 6.22
CA VAL A 172 -5.36 1.34 7.05
C VAL A 172 -4.49 1.81 8.21
N ASN A 173 -3.53 2.71 7.96
CA ASN A 173 -2.72 3.28 9.01
C ASN A 173 -3.58 4.00 10.07
N ARG A 174 -4.62 4.73 9.65
CA ARG A 174 -5.58 5.35 10.59
C ARG A 174 -6.33 4.32 11.43
N LEU A 175 -6.70 3.18 10.87
CA LEU A 175 -7.36 2.10 11.62
C LEU A 175 -6.43 1.40 12.61
N LEU A 176 -5.14 1.28 12.26
CA LEU A 176 -4.14 0.60 13.07
C LEU A 176 -3.42 1.52 14.05
N GLN A 177 -3.72 2.81 14.08
CA GLN A 177 -3.21 3.78 15.05
C GLN A 177 -4.29 4.14 16.09
N THR A 178 -4.47 3.29 17.08
CA THR A 178 -5.41 3.48 18.20
C THR A 178 -4.65 3.69 19.51
N GLU A 179 -5.34 4.13 20.58
CA GLU A 179 -4.70 4.35 21.88
C GLU A 179 -4.00 3.11 22.46
N ASN A 180 -4.46 1.90 22.10
CA ASN A 180 -3.99 0.63 22.67
C ASN A 180 -3.32 -0.30 21.64
N PHE A 181 -3.26 0.11 20.38
CA PHE A 181 -2.69 -0.71 19.32
C PHE A 181 -2.10 0.20 18.26
N THR A 182 -0.83 -0.02 17.95
CA THR A 182 -0.09 0.61 16.85
C THR A 182 0.36 -0.50 15.92
N GLY A 183 -0.13 -0.50 14.69
CA GLY A 183 0.30 -1.42 13.64
C GLY A 183 1.34 -0.80 12.69
N ALA A 184 2.05 -1.67 11.98
CA ALA A 184 2.88 -1.29 10.86
C ALA A 184 2.17 -1.60 9.53
N VAL A 185 2.21 -0.66 8.60
CA VAL A 185 1.65 -0.81 7.26
C VAL A 185 2.77 -0.73 6.26
N LEU A 186 3.02 -1.84 5.57
CA LEU A 186 3.88 -1.90 4.40
C LEU A 186 2.99 -1.77 3.17
N SER A 187 3.42 -1.01 2.19
CA SER A 187 2.62 -0.79 0.99
C SER A 187 3.47 -0.66 -0.26
N GLN A 188 2.99 -1.21 -1.35
CA GLN A 188 3.73 -1.27 -2.61
C GLN A 188 2.81 -1.36 -3.82
N THR A 189 3.33 -0.96 -4.97
CA THR A 189 2.75 -1.33 -6.27
C THR A 189 3.44 -2.58 -6.80
N VAL A 190 2.66 -3.52 -7.32
CA VAL A 190 3.20 -4.77 -7.88
C VAL A 190 3.84 -4.47 -9.23
N THR A 191 5.15 -4.75 -9.33
CA THR A 191 5.88 -4.60 -10.59
C THR A 191 5.78 -5.90 -11.41
N PRO A 192 5.49 -5.83 -12.72
CA PRO A 192 5.49 -7.02 -13.57
C PRO A 192 6.88 -7.66 -13.64
N ASN A 193 7.04 -8.82 -13.00
CA ASN A 193 8.27 -9.62 -13.03
C ASN A 193 7.91 -11.11 -13.12
N GLU A 194 8.26 -11.75 -14.24
CA GLU A 194 7.94 -13.17 -14.47
C GLU A 194 8.69 -14.11 -13.53
N GLU A 195 9.86 -13.73 -13.02
CA GLU A 195 10.62 -14.56 -12.08
C GLU A 195 9.96 -14.52 -10.69
N LEU A 196 9.63 -13.32 -10.19
CA LEU A 196 8.88 -13.17 -8.94
C LEU A 196 7.53 -13.88 -9.00
N LYS A 197 6.88 -13.87 -10.16
CA LYS A 197 5.62 -14.59 -10.36
C LYS A 197 5.79 -16.11 -10.22
N LYS A 198 6.84 -16.69 -10.82
CA LYS A 198 7.13 -18.12 -10.65
C LYS A 198 7.47 -18.46 -9.21
N GLN A 199 8.24 -17.61 -8.52
CA GLN A 199 8.53 -17.80 -7.10
C GLN A 199 7.25 -17.74 -6.27
N ALA A 200 6.39 -16.74 -6.48
CA ALA A 200 5.09 -16.65 -5.80
C ALA A 200 4.25 -17.92 -6.00
N GLU A 201 4.18 -18.43 -7.23
CA GLU A 201 3.48 -19.69 -7.55
C GLU A 201 4.13 -20.92 -6.90
N GLN A 202 5.46 -21.00 -6.90
CA GLN A 202 6.23 -22.12 -6.31
C GLN A 202 6.01 -22.23 -4.80
N TYR A 203 6.05 -21.10 -4.09
CA TYR A 203 5.93 -21.05 -2.63
C TYR A 203 4.47 -20.87 -2.16
N GLY A 204 3.51 -20.72 -3.08
CA GLY A 204 2.10 -20.55 -2.75
C GLY A 204 1.80 -19.24 -2.03
N ILE A 205 2.54 -18.17 -2.34
CA ILE A 205 2.41 -16.85 -1.74
C ILE A 205 1.91 -15.82 -2.77
N THR A 206 1.54 -14.62 -2.31
CA THR A 206 1.13 -13.55 -3.21
C THR A 206 2.33 -12.96 -3.96
N LYS A 207 2.07 -12.38 -5.14
CA LYS A 207 3.11 -11.59 -5.84
C LYS A 207 3.64 -10.47 -4.96
N GLY A 208 2.76 -9.90 -4.14
CA GLY A 208 3.11 -8.86 -3.18
C GLY A 208 4.15 -9.34 -2.18
N LYS A 209 3.87 -10.44 -1.48
CA LYS A 209 4.83 -11.04 -0.54
C LYS A 209 6.13 -11.44 -1.22
N ALA A 210 6.08 -11.99 -2.44
CA ALA A 210 7.29 -12.33 -3.19
C ALA A 210 8.16 -11.09 -3.53
N GLN A 211 7.53 -9.97 -3.88
CA GLN A 211 8.24 -8.70 -4.09
C GLN A 211 8.86 -8.16 -2.80
N LEU A 212 8.15 -8.26 -1.66
CA LEU A 212 8.70 -7.90 -0.35
C LEU A 212 9.91 -8.76 0.01
N ILE A 213 9.84 -10.08 -0.21
CA ILE A 213 10.98 -10.99 0.01
C ILE A 213 12.18 -10.57 -0.84
N ALA A 214 11.96 -10.21 -2.10
CA ALA A 214 13.04 -9.75 -2.96
C ALA A 214 13.67 -8.44 -2.48
N GLU A 215 12.89 -7.55 -1.87
CA GLU A 215 13.40 -6.33 -1.23
C GLU A 215 14.25 -6.66 0.01
N VAL A 216 13.79 -7.57 0.88
CA VAL A 216 14.56 -8.03 2.05
C VAL A 216 15.89 -8.67 1.61
N MET A 217 15.87 -9.50 0.57
CA MET A 217 17.09 -10.09 -0.01
C MET A 217 18.04 -9.08 -0.64
N ALA A 218 17.51 -7.93 -1.11
CA ALA A 218 18.36 -6.86 -1.66
C ALA A 218 19.17 -6.17 -0.54
N GLY A 219 18.60 -6.08 0.67
CA GLY A 219 19.27 -5.52 1.85
C GLY A 219 20.30 -6.48 2.49
N ASN A 220 20.10 -7.79 2.40
CA ASN A 220 21.09 -8.79 2.83
C ASN A 220 21.16 -9.97 1.83
N PRO A 221 22.24 -10.04 1.02
CA PRO A 221 22.42 -11.09 0.01
C PRO A 221 22.60 -12.51 0.56
N LEU A 222 22.79 -12.68 1.88
CA LEU A 222 22.89 -14.00 2.52
C LEU A 222 21.52 -14.68 2.61
N TYR A 223 20.43 -13.91 2.62
CA TYR A 223 19.09 -14.48 2.65
C TYR A 223 18.75 -15.22 1.37
N THR A 224 18.08 -16.36 1.53
CA THR A 224 17.47 -17.09 0.42
C THR A 224 15.95 -16.96 0.45
N PHE A 225 15.33 -17.14 -0.72
CA PHE A 225 13.87 -17.14 -0.82
C PHE A 225 13.26 -18.29 0.00
N ASP A 226 13.94 -19.44 0.09
CA ASP A 226 13.51 -20.59 0.89
C ASP A 226 13.44 -20.25 2.39
N ASP A 227 14.36 -19.43 2.89
CA ASP A 227 14.39 -18.99 4.29
C ASP A 227 13.30 -17.95 4.58
N LEU A 228 13.01 -17.06 3.64
CA LEU A 228 12.09 -15.94 3.85
C LEU A 228 10.62 -16.25 3.51
N ALA A 229 10.35 -17.15 2.56
CA ALA A 229 8.99 -17.48 2.14
C ALA A 229 8.06 -18.00 3.26
N PRO A 230 8.55 -18.81 4.22
CA PRO A 230 7.75 -19.27 5.36
C PRO A 230 7.41 -18.17 6.36
N LEU A 231 8.16 -17.07 6.40
CA LEU A 231 8.00 -16.00 7.38
C LEU A 231 6.71 -15.22 7.20
N THR A 232 6.15 -14.71 8.30
CA THR A 232 5.02 -13.79 8.31
C THR A 232 5.42 -12.40 7.79
N ILE A 233 4.43 -11.57 7.43
CA ILE A 233 4.74 -10.18 7.03
C ILE A 233 5.38 -9.39 8.17
N ASN A 234 5.06 -9.69 9.43
CA ASN A 234 5.69 -9.06 10.59
C ASN A 234 7.16 -9.43 10.71
N GLU A 235 7.50 -10.70 10.52
CA GLU A 235 8.90 -11.18 10.48
C GLU A 235 9.67 -10.54 9.32
N LEU A 236 9.09 -10.51 8.10
CA LEU A 236 9.72 -9.84 6.96
C LEU A 236 9.91 -8.34 7.20
N ASN A 237 9.01 -7.68 7.90
CA ASN A 237 9.13 -6.26 8.25
C ASN A 237 10.25 -6.01 9.28
N LEU A 238 10.48 -6.94 10.22
CA LEU A 238 11.61 -6.86 11.15
C LEU A 238 12.96 -7.04 10.46
N LEU A 239 12.99 -7.83 9.38
CA LEU A 239 14.19 -8.07 8.57
C LEU A 239 14.40 -7.03 7.47
N LEU A 240 13.39 -6.21 7.19
CA LEU A 240 13.45 -5.22 6.12
C LEU A 240 14.35 -4.07 6.55
N LYS A 241 15.59 -4.09 6.05
CA LYS A 241 16.52 -2.96 6.11
C LYS A 241 16.06 -1.92 5.08
N VAL A 242 15.36 -0.89 5.53
CA VAL A 242 14.90 0.21 4.65
C VAL A 242 16.06 1.21 4.50
N ASP A 243 16.82 1.06 3.43
CA ASP A 243 17.76 2.05 2.90
C ASP A 243 16.95 3.31 2.49
N ALA A 244 17.24 4.47 3.10
CA ALA A 244 16.49 5.71 2.96
C ALA A 244 16.88 6.54 1.72
N ALA A 245 17.96 6.18 1.03
CA ALA A 245 18.58 6.81 -0.13
C ALA A 245 18.28 6.02 -1.41
N ALA A 246 18.02 4.72 -1.30
CA ALA A 246 17.43 3.90 -2.33
C ALA A 246 15.92 4.15 -2.40
N ALA A 247 15.38 4.28 -3.62
CA ALA A 247 13.94 4.29 -3.83
C ALA A 247 13.38 2.89 -3.54
N SER A 248 13.17 2.57 -2.26
CA SER A 248 12.53 1.32 -1.86
C SER A 248 11.18 1.21 -2.55
N GLN A 249 10.89 0.04 -3.10
CA GLN A 249 9.60 -0.23 -3.72
C GLN A 249 8.49 -0.42 -2.68
N VAL A 250 8.84 -0.38 -1.39
CA VAL A 250 7.97 -0.60 -0.25
C VAL A 250 7.95 0.64 0.65
N GLU A 251 6.80 1.29 0.77
CA GLU A 251 6.57 2.34 1.76
C GLU A 251 6.19 1.70 3.10
N VAL A 252 6.94 2.01 4.16
CA VAL A 252 6.69 1.51 5.52
C VAL A 252 6.16 2.65 6.40
N MET A 253 5.04 2.43 7.08
CA MET A 253 4.46 3.33 8.08
C MET A 253 4.30 2.60 9.41
N GLY A 254 4.77 3.19 10.51
CA GLY A 254 4.74 2.55 11.83
C GLY A 254 5.92 1.59 12.05
N THR A 255 5.89 0.84 13.15
CA THR A 255 6.98 -0.06 13.55
C THR A 255 6.48 -1.50 13.74
N ALA A 256 7.24 -2.47 13.22
CA ALA A 256 6.95 -3.88 13.43
C ALA A 256 7.06 -4.24 14.92
N SER A 257 6.27 -5.20 15.36
CA SER A 257 6.36 -5.72 16.73
C SER A 257 7.38 -6.84 16.80
N ASP A 258 8.33 -6.71 17.70
CA ASP A 258 9.30 -7.73 18.10
C ASP A 258 8.87 -8.47 19.39
N LYS A 259 7.74 -8.08 20.00
CA LYS A 259 7.30 -8.57 21.33
C LYS A 259 7.03 -10.08 21.38
N ALA A 260 6.92 -10.74 20.22
CA ALA A 260 6.81 -12.20 20.14
C ALA A 260 8.13 -12.92 20.45
N TYR A 261 9.25 -12.21 20.47
CA TYR A 261 10.60 -12.75 20.66
C TYR A 261 11.14 -12.50 22.06
N ILE A 262 12.18 -13.24 22.42
CA ILE A 262 12.82 -13.15 23.73
C ILE A 262 13.54 -11.81 23.95
N GLY A 263 13.88 -11.09 22.87
CA GLY A 263 14.65 -9.86 22.90
C GLY A 263 16.16 -10.11 23.07
N GLU A 264 16.97 -9.18 22.56
CA GLU A 264 18.44 -9.24 22.61
C GLU A 264 18.99 -9.46 24.02
N ALA A 265 18.43 -8.73 25.01
CA ALA A 265 18.90 -8.82 26.39
C ALA A 265 18.76 -10.24 26.96
N LYS A 266 17.70 -10.96 26.59
CA LYS A 266 17.48 -12.33 27.02
C LYS A 266 18.36 -13.30 26.24
N ALA A 267 18.51 -13.09 24.92
CA ALA A 267 19.41 -13.87 24.09
C ALA A 267 20.85 -13.81 24.64
N LYS A 268 21.35 -12.61 24.92
CA LYS A 268 22.65 -12.37 25.57
C LYS A 268 22.80 -13.13 26.88
N GLU A 269 21.81 -13.05 27.78
CA GLU A 269 21.84 -13.77 29.06
C GLU A 269 22.00 -15.28 28.86
N ILE A 270 21.24 -15.87 27.92
CA ILE A 270 21.29 -17.31 27.61
C ILE A 270 22.65 -17.71 27.05
N VAL A 271 23.19 -16.95 26.11
CA VAL A 271 24.48 -17.21 25.46
C VAL A 271 25.64 -17.13 26.45
N LEU A 272 25.68 -16.07 27.27
CA LEU A 272 26.74 -15.90 28.27
C LEU A 272 26.67 -16.99 29.35
N GLN A 273 25.46 -17.37 29.77
CA GLN A 273 25.27 -18.49 30.68
C GLN A 273 25.76 -19.81 30.08
N LYS A 274 25.46 -20.05 28.80
CA LYS A 274 25.90 -21.24 28.06
C LYS A 274 27.42 -21.31 27.91
N ALA A 275 28.06 -20.18 27.61
CA ALA A 275 29.50 -20.06 27.44
C ALA A 275 30.27 -20.04 28.79
N GLY A 276 29.59 -19.74 29.89
CA GLY A 276 30.22 -19.56 31.21
C GLY A 276 31.07 -18.28 31.29
N VAL A 277 30.67 -17.25 30.52
CA VAL A 277 31.36 -15.97 30.39
C VAL A 277 30.57 -14.88 31.12
N THR A 278 31.27 -13.88 31.66
CA THR A 278 30.65 -12.71 32.30
C THR A 278 30.62 -11.54 31.33
N ALA A 279 29.58 -10.70 31.38
CA ALA A 279 29.46 -9.57 30.45
C ALA A 279 30.66 -8.60 30.50
N GLU A 280 31.32 -8.48 31.65
CA GLU A 280 32.49 -7.63 31.86
C GLU A 280 33.77 -8.16 31.19
N SER A 281 33.82 -9.45 30.82
CA SER A 281 34.98 -10.04 30.16
C SER A 281 34.85 -10.09 28.63
N ILE A 282 33.77 -9.55 28.09
CA ILE A 282 33.53 -9.47 26.65
C ILE A 282 34.31 -8.27 26.10
N THR A 283 35.01 -8.50 24.99
CA THR A 283 35.78 -7.47 24.30
C THR A 283 35.23 -7.11 22.94
N GLU A 284 34.39 -7.96 22.38
CA GLU A 284 33.74 -7.81 21.09
C GLU A 284 32.37 -8.46 21.23
N TYR A 285 31.34 -7.82 20.73
CA TYR A 285 29.97 -8.30 20.84
C TYR A 285 29.12 -7.77 19.72
N GLU A 286 28.47 -8.68 19.01
CA GLU A 286 27.48 -8.41 17.99
C GLU A 286 26.24 -9.25 18.28
N ILE A 287 25.07 -8.68 18.01
CA ILE A 287 23.81 -9.42 18.05
C ILE A 287 22.90 -8.93 16.93
N GLU A 288 22.48 -9.88 16.10
CA GLU A 288 21.57 -9.61 15.00
C GLU A 288 20.34 -10.52 15.07
N LEU A 289 19.19 -9.98 14.67
CA LEU A 289 17.97 -10.76 14.46
C LEU A 289 17.90 -11.14 12.99
N GLU A 290 18.10 -12.41 12.69
CA GLU A 290 18.14 -12.94 11.34
C GLU A 290 17.06 -13.99 11.07
N ALA A 291 16.98 -14.46 9.83
CA ALA A 291 16.19 -15.62 9.45
C ALA A 291 17.05 -16.70 8.80
N GLU A 292 16.99 -17.90 9.38
CA GLU A 292 17.63 -19.08 8.82
C GLU A 292 16.62 -20.24 8.79
N LYS A 293 16.55 -20.96 7.65
CA LYS A 293 15.70 -22.15 7.47
C LYS A 293 14.21 -21.91 7.80
N GLY A 294 13.70 -20.71 7.53
CA GLY A 294 12.29 -20.36 7.80
C GLY A 294 11.99 -20.00 9.25
N MET A 295 13.00 -19.77 10.08
CA MET A 295 12.85 -19.42 11.50
C MET A 295 13.63 -18.15 11.82
N MET A 296 13.03 -17.31 12.67
CA MET A 296 13.74 -16.17 13.24
C MET A 296 14.76 -16.67 14.27
N ILE A 297 16.00 -16.21 14.15
CA ILE A 297 17.09 -16.53 15.08
C ILE A 297 17.75 -15.25 15.58
N TYR A 298 18.23 -15.26 16.82
CA TYR A 298 19.27 -14.33 17.24
C TYR A 298 20.61 -14.97 16.92
N ASP A 299 21.39 -14.32 16.08
CA ASP A 299 22.81 -14.62 15.93
C ASP A 299 23.59 -13.77 16.94
N VAL A 300 24.44 -14.41 17.73
CA VAL A 300 25.18 -13.76 18.81
C VAL A 300 26.64 -14.16 18.71
N GLU A 301 27.45 -13.20 18.28
CA GLU A 301 28.90 -13.33 18.19
C GLU A 301 29.56 -12.52 19.30
N PHE A 302 30.53 -13.10 19.99
CA PHE A 302 31.32 -12.35 20.97
C PHE A 302 32.67 -12.98 21.23
N THR A 303 33.63 -12.13 21.63
CA THR A 303 34.99 -12.57 21.96
C THR A 303 35.26 -12.39 23.45
N SER A 304 35.79 -13.45 24.08
CA SER A 304 36.23 -13.38 25.48
C SER A 304 37.38 -14.32 25.79
N SER A 305 38.38 -13.79 26.49
CA SER A 305 39.56 -14.55 26.98
C SER A 305 40.32 -15.29 25.86
N GLY A 306 40.44 -14.68 24.67
CA GLY A 306 41.12 -15.25 23.50
C GLY A 306 40.35 -16.38 22.81
N TYR A 307 39.03 -16.38 22.94
CA TYR A 307 38.12 -17.26 22.21
C TYR A 307 37.00 -16.44 21.60
N GLU A 308 36.64 -16.77 20.37
CA GLU A 308 35.44 -16.34 19.68
C GLU A 308 34.32 -17.36 19.94
N TYR A 309 33.10 -16.85 20.05
CA TYR A 309 31.90 -17.62 20.29
C TYR A 309 30.85 -17.17 19.28
N ASP A 310 30.31 -18.12 18.53
CA ASP A 310 29.20 -17.94 17.57
C ASP A 310 28.03 -18.78 18.09
N CYS A 311 26.88 -18.15 18.30
CA CYS A 311 25.73 -18.74 18.96
C CYS A 311 24.41 -18.32 18.33
N GLU A 312 23.78 -19.22 17.58
CA GLU A 312 22.42 -19.02 17.08
C GLU A 312 21.36 -19.53 18.08
N LEU A 313 20.34 -18.71 18.35
CA LEU A 313 19.21 -19.06 19.21
C LEU A 313 17.89 -18.87 18.47
N ASP A 314 16.95 -19.81 18.64
CA ASP A 314 15.57 -19.61 18.22
C ASP A 314 15.00 -18.36 18.92
N ALA A 315 14.59 -17.36 18.14
CA ALA A 315 14.25 -16.04 18.68
C ALA A 315 12.97 -16.06 19.54
N LYS A 316 12.09 -17.05 19.37
CA LYS A 316 10.82 -17.16 20.12
C LYS A 316 11.02 -17.87 21.46
N THR A 317 11.89 -18.87 21.49
CA THR A 317 12.03 -19.80 22.62
C THR A 317 13.34 -19.64 23.39
N GLY A 318 14.37 -19.06 22.76
CA GLY A 318 15.73 -19.01 23.29
C GLY A 318 16.45 -20.35 23.29
N ALA A 319 15.93 -21.34 22.55
CA ALA A 319 16.62 -22.62 22.39
C ALA A 319 17.90 -22.39 21.56
N VAL A 320 19.05 -22.84 22.08
CA VAL A 320 20.33 -22.77 21.36
C VAL A 320 20.29 -23.76 20.19
N VAL A 321 20.37 -23.22 18.98
CA VAL A 321 20.36 -23.95 17.70
C VAL A 321 21.78 -24.33 17.30
N LYS A 322 22.72 -23.38 17.43
CA LYS A 322 24.15 -23.55 17.15
C LYS A 322 24.98 -22.98 18.31
N TYR A 323 26.13 -23.58 18.56
CA TYR A 323 27.09 -23.09 19.54
C TYR A 323 28.48 -23.53 19.09
N GLU A 324 29.30 -22.57 18.72
CA GLU A 324 30.68 -22.76 18.32
C GLU A 324 31.61 -21.95 19.24
N LYS A 325 32.80 -22.49 19.48
CA LYS A 325 33.82 -21.87 20.30
C LYS A 325 35.16 -22.16 19.67
N GLU A 326 35.79 -21.12 19.16
CA GLU A 326 37.07 -21.22 18.47
C GLU A 326 38.11 -20.37 19.18
N ARG A 327 39.38 -20.71 18.97
CA ARG A 327 40.46 -19.89 19.52
C ARG A 327 40.66 -18.73 18.57
N ASP A 328 40.60 -17.52 19.11
CA ASP A 328 40.93 -16.29 18.40
C ASP A 328 42.44 -16.32 18.07
N GLU A 329 42.76 -16.58 16.80
CA GLU A 329 44.14 -16.70 16.29
C GLU A 329 44.73 -15.34 15.89
N ASP A 330 43.88 -14.33 15.71
CA ASP A 330 44.25 -12.97 15.30
C ASP A 330 44.65 -12.08 16.49
N ARG A 331 44.28 -12.47 17.72
CA ARG A 331 44.79 -11.81 18.92
C ARG A 331 46.27 -12.05 19.17
N ALA A 332 47.04 -10.97 19.05
CA ALA A 332 48.25 -10.80 19.85
C ALA A 332 47.88 -10.90 21.34
N ASP A 333 48.72 -11.57 22.13
CA ASP A 333 48.54 -11.87 23.55
C ASP A 333 48.38 -10.58 24.40
N HIS A 334 47.18 -9.98 24.40
CA HIS A 334 46.86 -8.81 25.19
C HIS A 334 46.57 -9.25 26.62
N SER A 335 47.42 -8.81 27.55
CA SER A 335 47.38 -9.23 28.96
C SER A 335 46.01 -8.99 29.60
N THR A 336 45.43 -10.04 30.18
CA THR A 336 44.19 -10.09 30.98
C THR A 336 44.07 -9.02 32.09
N GLU A 337 45.14 -8.32 32.45
CA GLU A 337 45.14 -7.23 33.45
C GLU A 337 44.53 -5.92 32.92
N GLY A 338 44.63 -5.64 31.61
CA GLY A 338 44.04 -4.44 31.00
C GLY A 338 42.51 -4.51 30.89
N ILE A 339 41.98 -5.69 30.58
CA ILE A 339 40.53 -5.96 30.44
C ILE A 339 39.80 -5.74 31.78
N LYS A 340 40.43 -6.06 32.92
CA LYS A 340 39.84 -5.84 34.25
C LYS A 340 39.67 -4.38 34.66
N ALA A 341 40.36 -3.45 34.02
CA ALA A 341 40.30 -2.02 34.34
C ALA A 341 39.34 -1.25 33.41
N ALA A 342 38.92 -1.86 32.30
CA ALA A 342 37.99 -1.24 31.37
C ALA A 342 36.57 -1.12 31.95
N ILE A 343 35.79 -0.19 31.42
CA ILE A 343 34.41 0.08 31.82
C ILE A 343 33.45 -1.06 31.44
N GLY A 344 33.85 -1.93 30.50
CA GLY A 344 33.05 -3.04 29.97
C GLY A 344 32.11 -2.61 28.83
N ALA A 345 31.82 -3.55 27.92
CA ALA A 345 30.99 -3.33 26.74
C ALA A 345 29.57 -2.82 27.09
N GLU A 346 28.93 -3.38 28.13
CA GLU A 346 27.61 -2.94 28.59
C GLU A 346 27.57 -1.45 29.00
N LYS A 347 28.63 -0.98 29.65
CA LYS A 347 28.71 0.40 30.10
C LYS A 347 29.01 1.34 28.93
N ALA A 348 29.84 0.92 27.97
CA ALA A 348 30.06 1.65 26.73
C ALA A 348 28.76 1.78 25.91
N LYS A 349 28.01 0.68 25.70
CA LYS A 349 26.67 0.67 25.10
C LYS A 349 25.74 1.68 25.78
N SER A 350 25.68 1.65 27.11
CA SER A 350 24.84 2.56 27.90
C SER A 350 25.23 4.03 27.73
N ILE A 351 26.53 4.34 27.61
CA ILE A 351 27.03 5.71 27.38
C ILE A 351 26.64 6.19 25.97
N ALA A 352 26.84 5.34 24.95
CA ALA A 352 26.53 5.67 23.56
C ALA A 352 25.01 5.91 23.36
N LEU A 353 24.17 5.01 23.87
CA LEU A 353 22.71 5.14 23.83
C LEU A 353 22.20 6.38 24.56
N ALA A 354 22.70 6.63 25.78
CA ALA A 354 22.32 7.81 26.55
C ALA A 354 22.73 9.11 25.84
N HIS A 355 23.86 9.10 25.12
CA HIS A 355 24.30 10.23 24.32
C HIS A 355 23.44 10.43 23.07
N ALA A 356 23.09 9.34 22.36
CA ALA A 356 22.20 9.36 21.20
C ALA A 356 20.75 9.73 21.56
N GLY A 357 20.36 9.58 22.82
CA GLY A 357 18.98 9.80 23.28
C GLY A 357 18.03 8.68 22.87
N LEU A 358 18.57 7.48 22.63
CA LEU A 358 17.84 6.28 22.23
C LEU A 358 17.84 5.25 23.37
N SER A 359 16.78 4.45 23.44
CA SER A 359 16.71 3.28 24.28
C SER A 359 17.17 2.03 23.54
N ALA A 360 17.53 0.97 24.28
CA ALA A 360 18.02 -0.27 23.68
C ALA A 360 17.01 -0.97 22.76
N GLY A 361 15.70 -0.68 22.90
CA GLY A 361 14.66 -1.23 22.02
C GLY A 361 14.39 -0.39 20.77
N GLU A 362 15.11 0.72 20.59
CA GLU A 362 15.00 1.61 19.42
C GLU A 362 16.19 1.47 18.48
N ILE A 363 17.14 0.58 18.80
CA ILE A 363 18.33 0.34 17.99
C ILE A 363 18.33 -1.04 17.35
N THR A 364 19.04 -1.16 16.24
CA THR A 364 19.31 -2.38 15.48
C THR A 364 20.77 -2.41 15.06
N GLU A 365 21.27 -3.56 14.59
CA GLU A 365 22.66 -3.74 14.10
C GLU A 365 23.68 -3.23 15.12
N PHE A 366 23.57 -3.74 16.36
CA PHE A 366 24.46 -3.31 17.44
C PHE A 366 25.76 -4.10 17.41
N ALA A 367 26.86 -3.40 17.17
CA ALA A 367 28.21 -3.94 17.29
C ALA A 367 29.02 -3.13 18.33
N ILE A 368 29.90 -3.82 19.04
CA ILE A 368 30.87 -3.17 19.91
C ILE A 368 32.18 -3.92 19.92
N GLU A 369 33.26 -3.21 19.64
CA GLU A 369 34.62 -3.74 19.61
C GLU A 369 35.53 -2.98 20.59
N LEU A 370 36.54 -3.66 21.12
CA LEU A 370 37.58 -3.06 21.97
C LEU A 370 38.91 -3.06 21.22
N ASP A 371 39.27 -1.91 20.65
CA ASP A 371 40.54 -1.72 19.96
C ASP A 371 41.61 -1.04 20.85
N HIS A 372 42.88 -1.19 20.46
CA HIS A 372 44.05 -0.61 21.09
C HIS A 372 44.82 0.30 20.12
N GLU A 373 44.35 1.53 19.95
CA GLU A 373 45.05 2.53 19.16
C GLU A 373 46.12 3.28 20.01
N ASP A 374 47.37 3.31 19.54
CA ASP A 374 48.48 4.07 20.14
C ASP A 374 48.69 3.87 21.66
N GLY A 375 48.38 2.67 22.18
CA GLY A 375 48.51 2.31 23.60
C GLY A 375 47.37 2.80 24.48
N ARG A 376 46.24 3.23 23.90
CA ARG A 376 44.98 3.51 24.57
C ARG A 376 43.94 2.49 24.14
N ALA A 377 43.13 2.02 25.08
CA ALA A 377 42.02 1.14 24.78
C ALA A 377 40.77 1.99 24.50
N LEU A 378 40.12 1.78 23.37
CA LEU A 378 38.90 2.45 22.92
C LEU A 378 37.82 1.40 22.64
N TYR A 379 36.60 1.68 23.08
CA TYR A 379 35.43 0.96 22.59
C TYR A 379 34.90 1.67 21.35
N GLU A 380 34.84 0.96 20.24
CA GLU A 380 34.11 1.36 19.03
C GLU A 380 32.70 0.80 19.18
N VAL A 381 31.69 1.68 19.16
CA VAL A 381 30.29 1.30 19.38
C VAL A 381 29.47 1.77 18.20
N GLU A 382 28.91 0.80 17.49
CA GLU A 382 28.11 1.03 16.29
C GLU A 382 26.68 0.55 16.52
N PHE A 383 25.71 1.35 16.06
CA PHE A 383 24.30 0.95 16.00
C PHE A 383 23.49 1.85 15.09
N LYS A 384 22.37 1.31 14.61
CA LYS A 384 21.36 2.04 13.86
C LYS A 384 20.15 2.37 14.72
N GLY A 385 19.53 3.52 14.51
CA GLY A 385 18.33 3.91 15.26
C GLY A 385 17.73 5.25 14.83
N GLY A 386 16.42 5.25 14.58
CA GLY A 386 15.69 6.46 14.20
C GLY A 386 16.07 7.04 12.83
N GLY A 387 16.48 6.19 11.88
CA GLY A 387 16.88 6.58 10.52
C GLY A 387 18.33 7.07 10.40
N PHE A 388 19.19 6.70 11.34
CA PHE A 388 20.59 7.13 11.40
C PHE A 388 21.48 5.99 11.88
N GLU A 389 22.69 5.96 11.34
CA GLU A 389 23.81 5.16 11.83
C GLU A 389 24.65 6.02 12.79
N TYR A 390 25.09 5.40 13.90
CA TYR A 390 25.90 6.05 14.92
C TYR A 390 27.19 5.25 15.12
N ASP A 391 28.33 5.93 15.07
CA ASP A 391 29.65 5.42 15.46
C ASP A 391 30.15 6.26 16.65
N TYR A 392 30.60 5.58 17.71
CA TYR A 392 31.24 6.20 18.87
C TYR A 392 32.57 5.53 19.20
N GLU A 393 33.62 6.34 19.35
CA GLU A 393 34.85 5.92 20.04
C GLU A 393 34.80 6.39 21.51
N ILE A 394 34.81 5.44 22.45
CA ILE A 394 34.69 5.68 23.88
C ILE A 394 35.95 5.20 24.59
N ASP A 395 36.59 6.07 25.36
CA ASP A 395 37.74 5.70 26.18
C ASP A 395 37.41 4.56 27.15
N ALA A 396 38.04 3.40 26.96
CA ALA A 396 37.66 2.18 27.63
C ALA A 396 37.92 2.23 29.15
N MET A 397 38.73 3.16 29.66
CA MET A 397 39.01 3.29 31.09
C MET A 397 38.09 4.31 31.78
N THR A 398 37.77 5.40 31.09
CA THR A 398 37.06 6.55 31.69
C THR A 398 35.60 6.65 31.26
N GLY A 399 35.21 6.04 30.15
CA GLY A 399 33.90 6.19 29.53
C GLY A 399 33.70 7.55 28.87
N LYS A 400 34.77 8.28 28.59
CA LYS A 400 34.70 9.55 27.87
C LYS A 400 34.57 9.29 26.38
N ILE A 401 33.52 9.83 25.76
CA ILE A 401 33.37 9.87 24.29
C ILE A 401 34.50 10.72 23.70
N GLN A 402 35.29 10.12 22.81
CA GLN A 402 36.42 10.75 22.11
C GLN A 402 36.01 11.18 20.70
N LYS A 403 35.27 10.33 19.99
CA LYS A 403 34.71 10.58 18.67
C LYS A 403 33.23 10.20 18.67
N GLN A 404 32.45 10.90 17.85
CA GLN A 404 31.09 10.51 17.52
C GLN A 404 30.82 10.88 16.06
N GLU A 405 30.21 9.97 15.33
CA GLU A 405 29.70 10.18 13.99
C GLU A 405 28.21 9.81 13.97
N LYS A 406 27.47 10.55 13.14
CA LYS A 406 26.04 10.35 12.95
C LYS A 406 25.76 10.59 11.49
N GLU A 407 25.45 9.52 10.79
CA GLU A 407 25.16 9.53 9.37
C GLU A 407 23.68 9.19 9.17
N ALA A 408 23.02 9.85 8.20
CA ALA A 408 21.72 9.37 7.80
C ALA A 408 21.96 7.99 7.19
N GLU A 409 21.11 7.01 7.51
CA GLU A 409 21.15 5.75 6.79
C GLU A 409 21.01 6.09 5.30
N ASP A 410 22.05 5.71 4.53
CA ASP A 410 21.91 5.63 3.09
C ASP A 410 20.85 4.58 2.84
#